data_AF-A0A8J9WN03-F1
#
_entry.id   AF-A0A8J9WN03-F1
#
_cell.length_a   1.000
_cell.length_b   1.000
_cell.length_c   1.000
_cell.angle_alpha   90.00
_cell.angle_beta   90.00
_cell.angle_gamma   90.00
#
_symmetry.space_group_name_H-M   'P 1'
#
loop_
_entity.id
_entity.type
_entity.pdbx_description
1 polymer ?
#
loop_
_entity_poly.entity_id
_entity_poly.type
_entity_poly.pdbx_seq_one_letter_code
_entity_poly.pdbx_strand_id
1 'polypeptide(L)'
;MQSIIHQVSLNGRLGFQNGRQAKTPQPILRPDRGKAPRSVIEDEARTAHKGKTITEQAIDASQSPPTRPARPYTHWFPSLSKVVVCTAIAISQMQRVWQSRKDKKSDEESTKKTAAQTPDLMDCARWITNAESIIEGADADALFAAADVNGDGRVDLLELMRAVYKWAPLATTRDDSLAAARDAALDLFLLLGADPIRGLDRKQFSKFLQAWCLQGGWGLKAISDDLLRLLRAPDHLRHAEDKETAEGIEAAAATPAAVQEWMERRRPDLVFNLWAGGGAGRAPLCDALSWLLAHVSEESIQAGGGSAAAARRFLAAERLRPGSPDMARLDFAFLAQRFAELAGQSKREVNDYLMALAVNGIMGAQPPTSTVLRKDMANQLQQE
;
A
#
# COMPACT_ATOMS: atom_id res chain seq x y z
N MET A 1 14.76 36.19 -58.35
CA MET A 1 13.82 35.20 -57.79
C MET A 1 14.26 33.81 -58.22
N GLN A 2 15.07 33.12 -57.42
CA GLN A 2 15.18 31.66 -57.36
C GLN A 2 16.24 31.25 -56.32
N SER A 3 15.76 30.53 -55.30
CA SER A 3 16.36 29.43 -54.54
C SER A 3 17.85 29.47 -54.18
N ILE A 4 18.14 29.69 -52.89
CA ILE A 4 19.40 29.32 -52.23
C ILE A 4 19.14 28.06 -51.40
N ILE A 5 19.79 26.96 -51.80
CA ILE A 5 19.92 25.72 -51.02
C ILE A 5 21.27 25.76 -50.32
N HIS A 6 21.28 25.69 -48.99
CA HIS A 6 22.49 25.48 -48.21
C HIS A 6 22.65 24.00 -47.86
N GLN A 7 23.74 23.40 -48.34
CA GLN A 7 24.31 22.16 -47.83
C GLN A 7 24.87 22.39 -46.42
N VAL A 8 24.61 21.45 -45.51
CA VAL A 8 25.53 21.13 -44.41
C VAL A 8 25.68 19.61 -44.33
N SER A 9 26.94 19.20 -44.41
CA SER A 9 27.47 17.85 -44.34
C SER A 9 27.58 17.39 -42.89
N LEU A 10 27.19 16.15 -42.59
CA LEU A 10 27.69 15.41 -41.41
C LEU A 10 27.97 13.95 -41.80
N ASN A 11 29.26 13.65 -41.83
CA ASN A 11 29.84 12.32 -41.90
C ASN A 11 29.56 11.55 -40.59
N GLY A 12 29.02 10.34 -40.70
CA GLY A 12 28.87 9.38 -39.60
C GLY A 12 29.04 7.96 -40.11
N ARG A 13 30.29 7.50 -40.11
CA ARG A 13 30.77 6.20 -40.60
C ARG A 13 30.53 5.14 -39.51
N LEU A 14 29.70 4.12 -39.77
CA LEU A 14 29.70 2.88 -38.99
C LEU A 14 29.74 1.69 -39.95
N GLY A 15 30.84 0.94 -39.86
CA GLY A 15 31.14 -0.21 -40.69
C GLY A 15 30.37 -1.44 -40.26
N PHE A 16 29.77 -2.11 -41.24
CA PHE A 16 29.33 -3.49 -41.15
C PHE A 16 30.56 -4.40 -41.33
N GLN A 17 30.80 -5.32 -40.39
CA GLN A 17 31.52 -6.56 -40.67
C GLN A 17 30.75 -7.76 -40.12
N ASN A 18 30.38 -8.62 -41.07
CA ASN A 18 29.80 -9.94 -40.86
C ASN A 18 30.86 -10.92 -40.34
N GLY A 19 30.52 -11.67 -39.29
CA GLY A 19 31.28 -12.83 -38.83
C GLY A 19 30.33 -13.96 -38.42
N ARG A 20 29.90 -14.76 -39.39
CA ARG A 20 29.23 -16.05 -39.15
C ARG A 20 30.28 -17.07 -38.70
N GLN A 21 30.10 -17.66 -37.52
CA GLN A 21 30.64 -18.99 -37.21
C GLN A 21 29.49 -19.91 -36.83
N ALA A 22 29.37 -21.00 -37.59
CA ALA A 22 28.39 -22.06 -37.40
C ALA A 22 28.80 -22.92 -36.19
N LYS A 23 27.87 -23.11 -35.25
CA LYS A 23 27.97 -24.14 -34.20
C LYS A 23 27.21 -25.38 -34.64
N THR A 24 27.93 -26.50 -34.68
CA THR A 24 27.46 -27.86 -34.89
C THR A 24 26.48 -28.30 -33.78
N PRO A 25 25.36 -28.96 -34.07
CA PRO A 25 24.44 -29.44 -33.04
C PRO A 25 24.93 -30.76 -32.42
N GLN A 26 24.93 -30.82 -31.10
CA GLN A 26 25.09 -32.08 -30.34
C GLN A 26 23.78 -32.88 -30.29
N PRO A 27 23.85 -34.22 -30.24
CA PRO A 27 22.66 -35.08 -30.23
C PRO A 27 21.97 -35.09 -28.85
N ILE A 28 20.66 -34.89 -28.88
CA ILE A 28 19.75 -34.99 -27.73
C ILE A 28 19.54 -36.48 -27.42
N LEU A 29 20.07 -36.93 -26.28
CA LEU A 29 19.75 -38.23 -25.68
C LEU A 29 18.34 -38.19 -25.10
N ARG A 30 17.47 -39.08 -25.59
CA ARG A 30 16.12 -39.34 -25.04
C ARG A 30 16.24 -40.03 -23.68
N PRO A 31 15.52 -39.60 -22.64
CA PRO A 31 15.33 -40.41 -21.46
C PRO A 31 14.23 -41.45 -21.68
N ASP A 32 14.53 -42.63 -21.14
CA ASP A 32 13.81 -43.88 -21.20
C ASP A 32 12.46 -43.82 -20.47
N ARG A 33 11.41 -44.43 -21.04
CA ARG A 33 10.07 -44.51 -20.44
C ARG A 33 10.05 -45.66 -19.42
N GLY A 34 10.35 -45.32 -18.17
CA GLY A 34 10.15 -46.19 -17.01
C GLY A 34 8.67 -46.27 -16.59
N LYS A 35 8.18 -47.51 -16.46
CA LYS A 35 6.81 -47.93 -16.15
C LYS A 35 6.33 -47.44 -14.78
N ALA A 36 5.08 -46.96 -14.73
CA ALA A 36 4.32 -46.76 -13.48
C ALA A 36 3.74 -48.10 -12.99
N PRO A 37 3.76 -48.40 -11.67
CA PRO A 37 3.01 -49.52 -11.11
C PRO A 37 1.54 -49.14 -10.85
N ARG A 38 0.67 -50.12 -11.12
CA ARG A 38 -0.78 -50.13 -10.92
C ARG A 38 -1.19 -49.80 -9.48
N SER A 39 -2.23 -48.98 -9.37
CA SER A 39 -3.06 -48.79 -8.19
C SER A 39 -3.82 -50.08 -7.84
N VAL A 40 -3.79 -50.45 -6.56
CA VAL A 40 -4.69 -51.41 -5.92
C VAL A 40 -5.47 -50.62 -4.87
N ILE A 41 -6.70 -50.25 -5.19
CA ILE A 41 -7.73 -49.83 -4.23
C ILE A 41 -9.05 -50.38 -4.77
N GLU A 42 -9.59 -51.38 -4.09
CA GLU A 42 -11.03 -51.69 -4.01
C GLU A 42 -11.19 -52.85 -3.02
N ASP A 43 -11.67 -52.56 -1.82
CA ASP A 43 -12.45 -53.48 -0.99
C ASP A 43 -13.08 -52.71 0.19
N GLU A 44 -14.24 -52.08 -0.06
CA GLU A 44 -15.18 -51.69 0.99
C GLU A 44 -16.33 -52.70 1.02
N ALA A 45 -16.20 -53.72 1.88
CA ALA A 45 -17.25 -54.66 2.17
C ALA A 45 -18.05 -54.24 3.42
N ARG A 46 -19.34 -53.99 3.18
CA ARG A 46 -20.46 -53.90 4.12
C ARG A 46 -20.38 -54.89 5.29
N THR A 47 -20.65 -54.40 6.51
CA THR A 47 -21.30 -55.16 7.59
C THR A 47 -22.25 -54.21 8.34
N ALA A 48 -23.56 -54.30 8.13
CA ALA A 48 -24.52 -55.18 8.80
C ALA A 48 -24.97 -54.65 10.17
N HIS A 49 -26.19 -54.09 10.16
CA HIS A 49 -27.06 -53.86 11.31
C HIS A 49 -27.23 -55.12 12.16
N LYS A 50 -27.08 -54.97 13.49
CA LYS A 50 -27.80 -55.78 14.48
C LYS A 50 -28.20 -54.89 15.65
N GLY A 51 -29.51 -54.81 15.86
CA GLY A 51 -30.13 -54.09 16.97
C GLY A 51 -29.84 -54.72 18.32
N LYS A 52 -29.99 -53.90 19.35
CA LYS A 52 -30.22 -54.33 20.73
C LYS A 52 -31.12 -53.32 21.43
N THR A 53 -32.34 -53.77 21.68
CA THR A 53 -33.30 -53.25 22.64
C THR A 53 -32.72 -53.34 24.04
N ILE A 54 -32.63 -52.22 24.77
CA ILE A 54 -32.43 -52.19 26.23
C ILE A 54 -33.20 -50.98 26.80
N THR A 55 -34.29 -51.32 27.49
CA THR A 55 -34.92 -50.70 28.67
C THR A 55 -34.91 -49.18 28.88
N GLU A 56 -36.14 -48.64 28.92
CA GLU A 56 -36.54 -47.49 29.74
C GLU A 56 -36.03 -47.61 31.18
N GLN A 57 -35.28 -46.61 31.63
CA GLN A 57 -35.22 -46.24 33.03
C GLN A 57 -35.19 -44.71 33.13
N ALA A 58 -36.22 -44.19 33.78
CA ALA A 58 -36.38 -42.80 34.15
C ALA A 58 -35.28 -42.39 35.13
N ILE A 59 -34.57 -41.29 34.83
CA ILE A 59 -33.84 -40.49 35.81
C ILE A 59 -34.03 -39.01 35.46
N ASP A 60 -34.86 -38.40 36.29
CA ASP A 60 -34.73 -37.12 36.96
C ASP A 60 -34.07 -35.92 36.26
N ALA A 61 -34.82 -34.83 36.31
CA ALA A 61 -34.47 -33.51 35.83
C ALA A 61 -33.69 -32.74 36.90
N SER A 62 -32.41 -32.43 36.64
CA SER A 62 -31.80 -31.14 37.04
C SER A 62 -30.34 -31.04 36.58
N GLN A 63 -30.06 -30.52 35.38
CA GLN A 63 -28.80 -29.81 35.13
C GLN A 63 -29.07 -28.67 34.14
N SER A 64 -29.06 -27.45 34.67
CA SER A 64 -29.08 -26.21 33.92
C SER A 64 -27.85 -26.11 33.00
N PRO A 65 -27.99 -25.64 31.75
CA PRO A 65 -26.83 -25.42 30.89
C PRO A 65 -25.95 -24.29 31.45
N PRO A 66 -24.61 -24.37 31.31
CA PRO A 66 -23.73 -23.29 31.72
C PRO A 66 -23.99 -22.06 30.85
N THR A 67 -24.49 -21.00 31.47
CA THR A 67 -24.55 -19.65 30.91
C THR A 67 -23.14 -19.21 30.53
N ARG A 68 -22.83 -19.22 29.23
CA ARG A 68 -21.67 -18.50 28.70
C ARG A 68 -21.86 -17.01 29.01
N PRO A 69 -20.87 -16.32 29.61
CA PRO A 69 -20.95 -14.88 29.74
C PRO A 69 -20.98 -14.26 28.35
N ALA A 70 -22.03 -13.49 28.08
CA ALA A 70 -22.12 -12.65 26.90
C ALA A 70 -20.89 -11.72 26.87
N ARG A 71 -20.06 -11.85 25.84
CA ARG A 71 -19.03 -10.85 25.55
C ARG A 71 -19.76 -9.56 25.20
N PRO A 72 -19.52 -8.43 25.87
CA PRO A 72 -20.10 -7.18 25.46
C PRO A 72 -19.52 -6.82 24.09
N TYR A 73 -20.40 -6.69 23.09
CA TYR A 73 -20.07 -6.01 21.85
C TYR A 73 -19.69 -4.57 22.21
N THR A 74 -18.40 -4.27 22.20
CA THR A 74 -17.94 -2.88 22.25
C THR A 74 -18.30 -2.24 20.91
N HIS A 75 -19.24 -1.30 20.98
CA HIS A 75 -19.64 -0.48 19.85
C HIS A 75 -18.41 0.24 19.27
N TRP A 76 -18.17 -0.01 17.99
CA TRP A 76 -17.20 0.70 17.15
C TRP A 76 -17.70 2.14 16.96
N PHE A 77 -17.34 3.05 17.87
CA PHE A 77 -17.48 4.50 17.62
C PHE A 77 -16.20 4.98 16.92
N PRO A 78 -16.26 5.52 15.70
CA PRO A 78 -15.15 6.30 15.17
C PRO A 78 -15.08 7.59 16.00
N SER A 79 -14.02 7.77 16.79
CA SER A 79 -13.84 9.03 17.52
C SER A 79 -13.62 10.15 16.50
N LEU A 80 -14.62 11.02 16.36
CA LEU A 80 -14.63 12.23 15.53
C LEU A 80 -13.40 13.14 15.79
N SER A 81 -12.74 12.98 16.94
CA SER A 81 -11.49 13.65 17.31
C SER A 81 -10.29 13.38 16.38
N LYS A 82 -10.25 12.26 15.64
CA LYS A 82 -9.15 11.97 14.70
C LYS A 82 -9.30 12.65 13.34
N VAL A 83 -10.52 13.01 12.94
CA VAL A 83 -10.80 13.66 11.64
C VAL A 83 -10.45 15.15 11.68
N VAL A 84 -10.73 15.80 12.82
CA VAL A 84 -10.60 17.25 12.97
C VAL A 84 -9.14 17.73 13.05
N VAL A 85 -8.26 16.95 13.68
CA VAL A 85 -6.82 17.28 13.79
C VAL A 85 -6.12 17.20 12.42
N CYS A 86 -6.55 16.29 11.54
CA CYS A 86 -6.00 16.16 10.19
C CYS A 86 -6.39 17.33 9.27
N THR A 87 -7.57 17.93 9.44
CA THR A 87 -8.04 19.04 8.59
C THR A 87 -7.29 20.35 8.86
N ALA A 88 -7.01 20.67 10.14
CA ALA A 88 -6.32 21.91 10.50
C ALA A 88 -4.86 21.94 10.02
N ILE A 89 -4.17 20.79 10.05
CA ILE A 89 -2.78 20.66 9.60
C ILE A 89 -2.70 20.78 8.06
N ALA A 90 -3.67 20.24 7.32
CA ALA A 90 -3.74 20.35 5.87
C ALA A 90 -3.92 21.81 5.39
N ILE A 91 -4.79 22.59 6.04
CA ILE A 91 -5.04 24.00 5.68
C ILE A 91 -3.77 24.87 5.85
N SER A 92 -2.99 24.64 6.91
CA SER A 92 -1.73 25.37 7.16
C SER A 92 -0.63 25.06 6.12
N GLN A 93 -0.63 23.85 5.56
CA GLN A 93 0.34 23.43 4.53
C GLN A 93 -0.05 23.92 3.13
N MET A 94 -1.35 23.97 2.82
CA MET A 94 -1.86 24.53 1.55
C MET A 94 -1.51 26.01 1.40
N GLN A 95 -1.58 26.82 2.47
CA GLN A 95 -1.20 28.24 2.42
C GLN A 95 0.29 28.44 2.11
N ARG A 96 1.18 27.55 2.59
CA ARG A 96 2.62 27.62 2.33
C ARG A 96 3.00 27.21 0.90
N VAL A 97 2.37 26.17 0.37
CA VAL A 97 2.60 25.74 -1.03
C VAL A 97 2.06 26.77 -2.02
N TRP A 98 0.92 27.40 -1.71
CA TRP A 98 0.36 28.47 -2.54
C TRP A 98 1.25 29.71 -2.57
N GLN A 99 1.82 30.12 -1.44
CA GLN A 99 2.77 31.23 -1.37
C GLN A 99 4.07 30.92 -2.13
N SER A 100 4.63 29.72 -1.97
CA SER A 100 5.87 29.32 -2.67
C SER A 100 5.72 29.22 -4.20
N ARG A 101 4.52 28.88 -4.71
CA ARG A 101 4.23 28.89 -6.16
C ARG A 101 4.05 30.30 -6.72
N LYS A 102 3.59 31.24 -5.90
CA LYS A 102 3.45 32.65 -6.31
C LYS A 102 4.81 33.30 -6.52
N ASP A 103 5.79 32.92 -5.71
CA ASP A 103 7.15 33.46 -5.77
C ASP A 103 7.98 32.85 -6.90
N LYS A 104 7.74 31.60 -7.31
CA LYS A 104 8.47 30.93 -8.40
C LYS A 104 8.05 31.35 -9.82
N LYS A 105 6.97 32.14 -9.96
CA LYS A 105 6.47 32.57 -11.27
C LYS A 105 7.26 33.75 -11.86
N SER A 106 8.25 34.32 -11.15
CA SER A 106 9.09 35.41 -11.68
C SER A 106 10.36 34.97 -12.40
N ASP A 107 10.78 33.71 -12.29
CA ASP A 107 12.13 33.27 -12.68
C ASP A 107 12.15 32.28 -13.87
N GLU A 108 11.09 32.27 -14.67
CA GLU A 108 10.81 31.26 -15.71
C GLU A 108 11.64 31.41 -17.02
N GLU A 109 12.85 31.98 -16.96
CA GLU A 109 13.69 32.23 -18.15
C GLU A 109 15.10 31.60 -18.10
N SER A 110 15.29 30.54 -17.33
CA SER A 110 16.55 29.76 -17.35
C SER A 110 16.30 28.24 -17.43
N THR A 111 15.71 27.82 -18.55
CA THR A 111 15.46 26.42 -18.90
C THR A 111 16.75 25.68 -19.25
N LYS A 112 17.37 25.03 -18.26
CA LYS A 112 18.12 23.79 -18.47
C LYS A 112 17.15 22.63 -18.25
N LYS A 113 17.01 21.77 -19.26
CA LYS A 113 16.17 20.56 -19.28
C LYS A 113 16.68 19.55 -18.24
N THR A 114 16.43 19.80 -16.96
CA THR A 114 16.50 18.77 -15.92
C THR A 114 15.43 17.74 -16.25
N ALA A 115 15.82 16.47 -16.39
CA ALA A 115 14.85 15.38 -16.47
C ALA A 115 13.88 15.54 -15.29
N ALA A 116 12.59 15.71 -15.58
CA ALA A 116 11.58 15.89 -14.55
C ALA A 116 11.68 14.70 -13.60
N GLN A 117 12.05 14.95 -12.34
CA GLN A 117 12.12 13.94 -11.31
C GLN A 117 10.71 13.37 -11.14
N THR A 118 10.56 12.06 -11.36
CA THR A 118 9.30 11.36 -11.10
C THR A 118 8.96 11.52 -9.61
N PRO A 119 7.75 11.98 -9.26
CA PRO A 119 7.31 12.10 -7.88
C PRO A 119 7.49 10.77 -7.15
N ASP A 120 8.02 10.82 -5.92
CA ASP A 120 8.13 9.62 -5.11
C ASP A 120 6.76 9.23 -4.48
N LEU A 121 6.72 8.14 -3.73
CA LEU A 121 5.51 7.68 -3.05
C LEU A 121 5.00 8.70 -2.01
N MET A 122 5.91 9.44 -1.37
CA MET A 122 5.58 10.45 -0.37
C MET A 122 4.88 11.66 -1.02
N ASP A 123 5.39 12.11 -2.17
CA ASP A 123 4.78 13.16 -2.98
C ASP A 123 3.38 12.74 -3.43
N CYS A 124 3.23 11.50 -3.89
CA CYS A 124 1.92 10.93 -4.25
C CYS A 124 0.95 10.90 -3.06
N ALA A 125 1.42 10.47 -1.88
CA ALA A 125 0.58 10.38 -0.69
C ALA A 125 0.12 11.77 -0.19
N ARG A 126 1.02 12.75 -0.20
CA ARG A 126 0.70 14.15 0.09
C ARG A 126 -0.28 14.71 -0.91
N TRP A 127 -0.10 14.41 -2.19
CA TRP A 127 -0.99 14.85 -3.24
C TRP A 127 -2.40 14.25 -3.05
N ILE A 128 -2.52 12.93 -2.82
CA ILE A 128 -3.81 12.26 -2.57
C ILE A 128 -4.60 12.90 -1.42
N THR A 129 -3.88 13.26 -0.36
CA THR A 129 -4.46 13.79 0.88
C THR A 129 -4.91 15.24 0.71
N ASN A 130 -4.17 16.03 -0.06
CA ASN A 130 -4.44 17.46 -0.27
C ASN A 130 -5.20 17.78 -1.57
N ALA A 131 -5.42 16.80 -2.45
CA ALA A 131 -6.14 16.99 -3.69
C ALA A 131 -7.63 17.25 -3.40
N GLU A 132 -7.99 18.54 -3.36
CA GLU A 132 -9.38 19.01 -3.36
C GLU A 132 -10.05 18.78 -4.72
N SER A 133 -9.30 18.96 -5.82
CA SER A 133 -9.77 18.67 -7.17
C SER A 133 -9.45 17.22 -7.53
N ILE A 134 -10.46 16.37 -7.45
CA ILE A 134 -10.44 15.07 -8.13
C ILE A 134 -10.68 15.37 -9.61
N ILE A 135 -9.92 14.78 -10.52
CA ILE A 135 -10.31 14.72 -11.93
C ILE A 135 -11.65 13.97 -11.99
N GLU A 136 -12.73 14.75 -11.93
CA GLU A 136 -14.05 14.35 -12.36
C GLU A 136 -14.06 14.44 -13.89
N GLY A 137 -14.47 13.37 -14.54
CA GLY A 137 -14.44 13.32 -15.99
C GLY A 137 -14.83 11.96 -16.54
N ALA A 138 -15.38 11.97 -17.75
CA ALA A 138 -15.85 10.79 -18.45
C ALA A 138 -14.78 9.68 -18.54
N ASP A 139 -13.50 10.04 -18.63
CA ASP A 139 -12.39 9.09 -18.70
C ASP A 139 -12.22 8.28 -17.42
N ALA A 140 -12.25 8.92 -16.25
CA ALA A 140 -12.12 8.24 -14.96
C ALA A 140 -13.33 7.33 -14.70
N ASP A 141 -14.53 7.78 -15.10
CA ASP A 141 -15.75 7.00 -15.01
C ASP A 141 -15.74 5.77 -15.92
N ALA A 142 -15.21 5.90 -17.15
CA ALA A 142 -15.07 4.79 -18.08
C ALA A 142 -14.03 3.77 -17.60
N LEU A 143 -12.92 4.22 -17.03
CA LEU A 143 -11.91 3.36 -16.40
C LEU A 143 -12.47 2.65 -15.17
N PHE A 144 -13.24 3.35 -14.33
CA PHE A 144 -13.89 2.76 -13.17
C PHE A 144 -14.85 1.64 -13.60
N ALA A 145 -15.75 1.92 -14.54
CA ALA A 145 -16.71 0.94 -15.04
C ALA A 145 -16.05 -0.24 -15.77
N ALA A 146 -14.83 -0.06 -16.29
CA ALA A 146 -14.07 -1.14 -16.91
C ALA A 146 -13.26 -1.97 -15.89
N ALA A 147 -12.95 -1.41 -14.73
CA ALA A 147 -12.24 -2.09 -13.65
C ALA A 147 -13.20 -2.80 -12.68
N ASP A 148 -14.38 -2.24 -12.44
CA ASP A 148 -15.50 -2.86 -11.71
C ASP A 148 -16.12 -3.97 -12.58
N VAL A 149 -15.54 -5.17 -12.48
CA VAL A 149 -15.88 -6.30 -13.36
C VAL A 149 -17.22 -6.90 -12.96
N ASN A 150 -17.53 -6.89 -11.66
CA ASN A 150 -18.74 -7.49 -11.12
C ASN A 150 -19.96 -6.55 -11.15
N GLY A 151 -19.76 -5.24 -11.37
CA GLY A 151 -20.80 -4.22 -11.47
C GLY A 151 -21.40 -3.80 -10.13
N ASP A 152 -20.71 -3.98 -9.01
CA ASP A 152 -21.19 -3.66 -7.66
C ASP A 152 -21.00 -2.19 -7.26
N GLY A 153 -20.42 -1.39 -8.16
CA GLY A 153 -20.17 0.02 -7.94
C GLY A 153 -18.93 0.28 -7.09
N ARG A 154 -18.03 -0.71 -6.96
CA ARG A 154 -16.73 -0.62 -6.30
C ARG A 154 -15.67 -1.33 -7.14
N VAL A 155 -14.41 -1.01 -6.86
CA VAL A 155 -13.26 -1.75 -7.43
C VAL A 155 -12.56 -2.42 -6.26
N ASP A 156 -12.78 -3.71 -6.10
CA ASP A 156 -12.14 -4.50 -5.06
C ASP A 156 -10.63 -4.69 -5.30
N LEU A 157 -9.95 -5.29 -4.33
CA LEU A 157 -8.50 -5.47 -4.42
C LEU A 157 -8.10 -6.40 -5.58
N LEU A 158 -8.88 -7.44 -5.86
CA LEU A 158 -8.60 -8.38 -6.95
C LEU A 158 -8.78 -7.71 -8.30
N GLU A 159 -9.88 -6.98 -8.47
CA GLU A 159 -10.18 -6.17 -9.66
C GLU A 159 -9.10 -5.12 -9.91
N LEU A 160 -8.69 -4.39 -8.86
CA LEU A 160 -7.60 -3.42 -8.97
C LEU A 160 -6.28 -4.07 -9.39
N MET A 161 -5.93 -5.22 -8.80
CA MET A 161 -4.69 -5.90 -9.14
C MET A 161 -4.70 -6.43 -10.58
N ARG A 162 -5.84 -6.92 -11.07
CA ARG A 162 -6.02 -7.28 -12.49
C ARG A 162 -5.88 -6.07 -13.40
N ALA A 163 -6.42 -4.92 -13.00
CA ALA A 163 -6.24 -3.67 -13.73
C ALA A 163 -4.76 -3.25 -13.80
N VAL A 164 -4.09 -3.23 -12.65
CA VAL A 164 -2.67 -2.86 -12.52
C VAL A 164 -1.78 -3.82 -13.32
N TYR A 165 -2.09 -5.12 -13.31
CA TYR A 165 -1.40 -6.11 -14.12
C TYR A 165 -1.41 -5.74 -15.60
N LYS A 166 -2.58 -5.34 -16.11
CA LYS A 166 -2.75 -4.91 -17.51
C LYS A 166 -2.05 -3.58 -17.79
N TRP A 167 -1.96 -2.69 -16.79
CA TRP A 167 -1.31 -1.38 -16.90
C TRP A 167 0.19 -1.39 -16.68
N ALA A 168 0.74 -2.43 -16.05
CA ALA A 168 2.16 -2.54 -15.73
C ALA A 168 3.11 -2.24 -16.91
N PRO A 169 2.82 -2.65 -18.16
CA PRO A 169 3.67 -2.31 -19.31
C PRO A 169 3.78 -0.80 -19.59
N LEU A 170 2.83 0.00 -19.13
CA LEU A 170 2.91 1.46 -19.16
C LEU A 170 3.71 1.98 -17.97
N ALA A 171 3.57 1.34 -16.81
CA ALA A 171 4.20 1.71 -15.55
C ALA A 171 5.74 1.67 -15.60
N THR A 172 6.30 0.73 -16.35
CA THR A 172 7.72 0.37 -16.31
C THR A 172 8.55 1.22 -17.27
N THR A 173 9.16 2.29 -16.78
CA THR A 173 10.10 3.10 -17.59
C THR A 173 11.55 2.65 -17.50
N ARG A 174 11.93 1.76 -16.57
CA ARG A 174 13.28 1.20 -16.40
C ARG A 174 13.27 0.07 -15.38
N ASP A 175 13.63 -1.14 -15.77
CA ASP A 175 13.99 -2.31 -14.92
C ASP A 175 13.04 -2.76 -13.79
N ASP A 176 11.95 -2.06 -13.55
CA ASP A 176 11.00 -2.37 -12.50
C ASP A 176 10.08 -3.51 -12.93
N SER A 177 10.15 -4.61 -12.17
CA SER A 177 9.31 -5.78 -12.38
C SER A 177 7.84 -5.43 -12.17
N LEU A 178 6.94 -6.23 -12.74
CA LEU A 178 5.51 -6.22 -12.41
C LEU A 178 5.26 -6.15 -10.89
N ALA A 179 6.12 -6.78 -10.09
CA ALA A 179 6.02 -6.74 -8.64
C ALA A 179 6.14 -5.31 -8.08
N ALA A 180 6.94 -4.43 -8.66
CA ALA A 180 7.04 -3.03 -8.25
C ALA A 180 5.74 -2.25 -8.58
N ALA A 181 5.17 -2.47 -9.76
CA ALA A 181 3.89 -1.90 -10.16
C ALA A 181 2.77 -2.35 -9.21
N ARG A 182 2.68 -3.66 -8.94
CA ARG A 182 1.77 -4.23 -7.95
C ARG A 182 1.97 -3.59 -6.58
N ASP A 183 3.19 -3.57 -6.08
CA ASP A 183 3.54 -3.05 -4.76
C ASP A 183 3.16 -1.57 -4.61
N ALA A 184 3.41 -0.76 -5.65
CA ALA A 184 2.98 0.63 -5.70
C ALA A 184 1.45 0.75 -5.64
N ALA A 185 0.72 -0.07 -6.38
CA ALA A 185 -0.74 -0.02 -6.37
C ALA A 185 -1.31 -0.41 -5.00
N LEU A 186 -0.72 -1.40 -4.33
CA LEU A 186 -1.11 -1.78 -2.97
C LEU A 186 -0.83 -0.68 -1.95
N ASP A 187 0.32 -0.04 -2.08
CA ASP A 187 0.73 1.07 -1.25
C ASP A 187 -0.26 2.24 -1.40
N LEU A 188 -0.66 2.58 -2.64
CA LEU A 188 -1.69 3.60 -2.91
C LEU A 188 -3.08 3.19 -2.40
N PHE A 189 -3.47 1.93 -2.55
CA PHE A 189 -4.74 1.42 -2.04
C PHE A 189 -4.84 1.56 -0.52
N LEU A 190 -3.77 1.21 0.21
CA LEU A 190 -3.66 1.39 1.66
C LEU A 190 -3.71 2.88 2.06
N LEU A 191 -2.99 3.73 1.33
CA LEU A 191 -2.94 5.18 1.58
C LEU A 191 -4.31 5.86 1.42
N LEU A 192 -5.13 5.37 0.49
CA LEU A 192 -6.49 5.87 0.29
C LEU A 192 -7.47 5.46 1.40
N GLY A 193 -7.03 4.65 2.37
CA GLY A 193 -7.86 4.13 3.45
C GLY A 193 -9.01 3.27 2.92
N ALA A 194 -8.79 2.62 1.77
CA ALA A 194 -9.79 1.75 1.17
C ALA A 194 -10.11 0.59 2.11
N ASP A 195 -11.38 0.24 2.20
CA ASP A 195 -11.78 -0.99 2.88
C ASP A 195 -11.27 -2.15 2.01
N PRO A 196 -10.41 -3.04 2.54
CA PRO A 196 -9.84 -4.11 1.74
C PRO A 196 -10.88 -5.12 1.23
N ILE A 197 -12.03 -5.21 1.88
CA ILE A 197 -13.12 -6.11 1.51
C ILE A 197 -14.06 -5.42 0.53
N ARG A 198 -14.42 -4.17 0.78
CA ARG A 198 -15.36 -3.44 -0.07
C ARG A 198 -14.70 -2.85 -1.31
N GLY A 199 -13.41 -2.58 -1.29
CA GLY A 199 -12.71 -1.91 -2.38
C GLY A 199 -12.87 -0.40 -2.41
N LEU A 200 -12.40 0.18 -3.50
CA LEU A 200 -12.44 1.61 -3.79
C LEU A 200 -13.82 2.00 -4.31
N ASP A 201 -14.42 3.04 -3.74
CA ASP A 201 -15.52 3.72 -4.43
C ASP A 201 -15.00 4.54 -5.63
N ARG A 202 -15.93 5.07 -6.44
CA ARG A 202 -15.59 5.88 -7.62
C ARG A 202 -14.66 7.06 -7.31
N LYS A 203 -14.87 7.73 -6.18
CA LYS A 203 -14.08 8.89 -5.76
C LYS A 203 -12.66 8.47 -5.39
N GLN A 204 -12.53 7.40 -4.60
CA GLN A 204 -11.25 6.83 -4.21
C GLN A 204 -10.48 6.28 -5.41
N PHE A 205 -11.15 5.62 -6.35
CA PHE A 205 -10.54 5.10 -7.58
C PHE A 205 -10.01 6.21 -8.49
N SER A 206 -10.73 7.33 -8.64
CA SER A 206 -10.20 8.46 -9.40
C SER A 206 -8.94 9.05 -8.75
N LYS A 207 -8.88 9.12 -7.41
CA LYS A 207 -7.66 9.52 -6.69
C LYS A 207 -6.52 8.51 -6.90
N PHE A 208 -6.83 7.21 -6.86
CA PHE A 208 -5.89 6.14 -7.18
C PHE A 208 -5.28 6.35 -8.57
N LEU A 209 -6.12 6.49 -9.60
CA LEU A 209 -5.68 6.69 -10.98
C LEU A 209 -4.77 7.89 -11.13
N GLN A 210 -5.13 9.02 -10.51
CA GLN A 210 -4.31 10.22 -10.57
C GLN A 210 -2.94 10.02 -9.92
N ALA A 211 -2.89 9.40 -8.74
CA ALA A 211 -1.64 9.11 -8.06
C ALA A 211 -0.78 8.11 -8.83
N TRP A 212 -1.40 7.08 -9.39
CA TRP A 212 -0.75 6.09 -10.26
C TRP A 212 -0.12 6.76 -11.49
N CYS A 213 -0.89 7.60 -12.19
CA CYS A 213 -0.39 8.33 -13.35
C CYS A 213 0.75 9.27 -12.95
N LEU A 214 0.60 9.98 -11.83
CA LEU A 214 1.59 10.91 -11.30
C LEU A 214 2.92 10.22 -10.97
N GLN A 215 2.88 9.08 -10.29
CA GLN A 215 4.04 8.27 -9.96
C GLN A 215 4.81 7.85 -11.22
N GLY A 216 4.06 7.55 -12.29
CA GLY A 216 4.61 7.24 -13.60
C GLY A 216 5.06 8.42 -14.45
N GLY A 217 4.76 9.65 -14.02
CA GLY A 217 5.03 10.85 -14.81
C GLY A 217 4.08 11.04 -16.01
N TRP A 218 2.89 10.45 -16.00
CA TRP A 218 1.87 10.60 -17.04
C TRP A 218 0.76 11.55 -16.63
N GLY A 219 0.22 12.30 -17.59
CA GLY A 219 -1.08 12.94 -17.43
C GLY A 219 -2.20 11.94 -17.70
N LEU A 220 -3.18 11.82 -16.81
CA LEU A 220 -4.29 10.85 -16.95
C LEU A 220 -4.98 10.95 -18.33
N LYS A 221 -5.27 12.17 -18.80
CA LYS A 221 -5.89 12.41 -20.11
C LYS A 221 -5.03 11.92 -21.28
N ALA A 222 -3.71 11.91 -21.13
CA ALA A 222 -2.81 11.47 -22.19
C ALA A 222 -2.74 9.94 -22.30
N ILE A 223 -3.12 9.19 -21.25
CA ILE A 223 -2.99 7.74 -21.20
C ILE A 223 -4.32 7.00 -20.94
N SER A 224 -5.43 7.72 -20.74
CA SER A 224 -6.74 7.13 -20.42
C SER A 224 -7.22 6.12 -21.47
N ASP A 225 -7.11 6.48 -22.75
CA ASP A 225 -7.47 5.59 -23.87
C ASP A 225 -6.63 4.30 -23.87
N ASP A 226 -5.34 4.40 -23.57
CA ASP A 226 -4.46 3.23 -23.49
C ASP A 226 -4.76 2.37 -22.27
N LEU A 227 -4.99 2.98 -21.10
CA LEU A 227 -5.42 2.27 -19.89
C LEU A 227 -6.72 1.49 -20.13
N LEU A 228 -7.70 2.12 -20.79
CA LEU A 228 -8.98 1.53 -21.11
C LEU A 228 -8.85 0.41 -22.15
N ARG A 229 -8.03 0.63 -23.18
CA ARG A 229 -7.71 -0.38 -24.19
C ARG A 229 -7.05 -1.60 -23.55
N LEU A 230 -6.13 -1.40 -22.60
CA LEU A 230 -5.47 -2.47 -21.88
C LEU A 230 -6.45 -3.24 -21.00
N LEU A 231 -7.34 -2.57 -20.26
CA LEU A 231 -8.37 -3.23 -19.44
C LEU A 231 -9.26 -4.17 -20.27
N ARG A 232 -9.63 -3.73 -21.48
CA ARG A 232 -10.47 -4.51 -22.41
C ARG A 232 -9.71 -5.63 -23.13
N ALA A 233 -8.39 -5.62 -23.10
CA ALA A 233 -7.61 -6.70 -23.69
C ALA A 233 -7.84 -8.01 -22.90
N PRO A 234 -7.86 -9.16 -23.59
CA PRO A 234 -7.97 -10.45 -22.92
C PRO A 234 -6.80 -10.67 -21.97
N ASP A 235 -7.06 -11.38 -20.88
CA ASP A 235 -6.07 -11.73 -19.86
C ASP A 235 -5.05 -12.70 -20.47
N HIS A 236 -3.96 -12.15 -20.98
CA HIS A 236 -2.79 -12.92 -21.37
C HIS A 236 -1.77 -12.72 -20.25
N LEU A 237 -1.72 -13.66 -19.30
CA LEU A 237 -0.63 -13.72 -18.34
C LEU A 237 0.67 -13.89 -19.14
N ARG A 238 1.50 -12.84 -19.16
CA ARG A 238 2.67 -12.72 -20.04
C ARG A 238 3.82 -13.60 -19.58
N HIS A 239 3.97 -13.79 -18.27
CA HIS A 239 5.08 -14.54 -17.67
C HIS A 239 4.63 -15.48 -16.54
N ALA A 240 5.47 -16.45 -16.18
CA ALA A 240 5.17 -17.40 -15.10
C ALA A 240 5.12 -16.73 -13.71
N GLU A 241 5.99 -15.73 -13.46
CA GLU A 241 6.03 -14.95 -12.23
C GLU A 241 4.74 -14.12 -12.01
N ASP A 242 4.18 -13.64 -13.12
CA ASP A 242 2.90 -12.95 -13.15
C ASP A 242 1.76 -13.84 -12.70
N LYS A 243 1.81 -15.12 -13.11
CA LYS A 243 0.83 -16.12 -12.73
C LYS A 243 0.91 -16.45 -11.24
N GLU A 244 2.11 -16.66 -10.70
CA GLU A 244 2.30 -16.88 -9.26
C GLU A 244 1.81 -15.68 -8.44
N THR A 245 2.09 -14.47 -8.91
CA THR A 245 1.60 -13.24 -8.28
C THR A 245 0.07 -13.16 -8.32
N ALA A 246 -0.54 -13.46 -9.47
CA ALA A 246 -2.00 -13.47 -9.61
C ALA A 246 -2.64 -14.53 -8.70
N GLU A 247 -2.10 -15.76 -8.66
CA GLU A 247 -2.55 -16.84 -7.79
C GLU A 247 -2.43 -16.44 -6.30
N GLY A 248 -1.35 -15.76 -5.92
CA GLY A 248 -1.17 -15.25 -4.56
C GLY A 248 -2.22 -14.19 -4.17
N ILE A 249 -2.59 -13.31 -5.11
CA ILE A 249 -3.63 -12.29 -4.92
C ILE A 249 -5.00 -12.94 -4.86
N GLU A 250 -5.30 -13.90 -5.73
CA GLU A 250 -6.55 -14.66 -5.71
C GLU A 250 -6.70 -15.46 -4.41
N ALA A 251 -5.62 -16.09 -3.94
CA ALA A 251 -5.60 -16.78 -2.65
C ALA A 251 -5.82 -15.81 -1.47
N ALA A 252 -5.22 -14.62 -1.52
CA ALA A 252 -5.47 -13.57 -0.52
C ALA A 252 -6.91 -13.04 -0.60
N ALA A 253 -7.47 -12.90 -1.80
CA ALA A 253 -8.84 -12.46 -2.07
C ALA A 253 -9.91 -13.53 -1.78
N ALA A 254 -9.52 -14.77 -1.54
CA ALA A 254 -10.46 -15.87 -1.34
C ALA A 254 -11.39 -15.67 -0.13
N THR A 255 -10.93 -14.97 0.91
CA THR A 255 -11.75 -14.65 2.08
C THR A 255 -11.46 -13.24 2.60
N PRO A 256 -12.46 -12.55 3.19
CA PRO A 256 -12.24 -11.26 3.85
C PRO A 256 -11.11 -11.27 4.89
N ALA A 257 -10.97 -12.36 5.63
CA ALA A 257 -9.91 -12.52 6.64
C ALA A 257 -8.52 -12.63 6.00
N ALA A 258 -8.40 -13.36 4.90
CA ALA A 258 -7.14 -13.49 4.17
C ALA A 258 -6.71 -12.16 3.55
N VAL A 259 -7.65 -11.38 3.00
CA VAL A 259 -7.34 -10.03 2.49
C VAL A 259 -6.85 -9.16 3.63
N GLN A 260 -7.57 -9.13 4.76
CA GLN A 260 -7.17 -8.33 5.91
C GLN A 260 -5.77 -8.72 6.42
N GLU A 261 -5.49 -10.02 6.55
CA GLU A 261 -4.18 -10.50 6.98
C GLU A 261 -3.08 -10.08 6.00
N TRP A 262 -3.32 -10.21 4.70
CA TRP A 262 -2.38 -9.83 3.67
C TRP A 262 -2.06 -8.32 3.72
N MET A 263 -3.08 -7.49 3.91
CA MET A 263 -2.93 -6.04 4.04
C MET A 263 -2.18 -5.65 5.32
N GLU A 264 -2.46 -6.31 6.45
CA GLU A 264 -1.70 -6.07 7.69
C GLU A 264 -0.25 -6.54 7.59
N ARG A 265 0.04 -7.56 6.77
CA ARG A 265 1.41 -7.99 6.48
C ARG A 265 2.18 -6.98 5.63
N ARG A 266 1.49 -6.31 4.68
CA ARG A 266 2.08 -5.27 3.82
C ARG A 266 2.26 -3.92 4.52
N ARG A 267 1.39 -3.58 5.48
CA ARG A 267 1.39 -2.27 6.15
C ARG A 267 2.77 -1.81 6.66
N PRO A 268 3.59 -2.63 7.35
CA PRO A 268 4.92 -2.20 7.80
C PRO A 268 5.86 -1.80 6.67
N ASP A 269 5.71 -2.44 5.51
CA ASP A 269 6.54 -2.15 4.34
C ASP A 269 6.15 -0.82 3.70
N LEU A 270 4.85 -0.54 3.61
CA LEU A 270 4.36 0.77 3.21
C LEU A 270 4.89 1.87 4.14
N VAL A 271 4.76 1.68 5.47
CA VAL A 271 5.28 2.67 6.42
C VAL A 271 6.78 2.83 6.23
N PHE A 272 7.53 1.74 6.08
CA PHE A 272 8.95 1.82 5.79
C PHE A 272 9.23 2.59 4.50
N ASN A 273 8.55 2.30 3.38
CA ASN A 273 8.76 2.95 2.09
C ASN A 273 8.49 4.46 2.16
N LEU A 274 7.43 4.87 2.87
CA LEU A 274 7.12 6.27 3.11
C LEU A 274 8.24 6.98 3.91
N TRP A 275 8.80 6.31 4.90
CA TRP A 275 9.85 6.88 5.76
C TRP A 275 11.23 6.86 5.09
N ALA A 276 11.60 5.74 4.46
CA ALA A 276 12.87 5.53 3.79
C ALA A 276 13.03 6.40 2.54
N GLY A 277 11.95 6.62 1.76
CA GLY A 277 11.96 7.53 0.62
C GLY A 277 12.33 8.97 1.00
N GLY A 278 11.99 9.39 2.22
CA GLY A 278 12.39 10.70 2.78
C GLY A 278 13.80 10.75 3.37
N GLY A 279 14.58 9.67 3.29
CA GLY A 279 15.89 9.56 3.96
C GLY A 279 15.77 9.59 5.49
N ALA A 280 14.62 9.21 6.05
CA ALA A 280 14.40 9.28 7.49
C ALA A 280 15.19 8.16 8.20
N GLY A 281 16.28 8.55 8.86
CA GLY A 281 17.08 7.64 9.67
C GLY A 281 16.41 7.24 10.99
N ARG A 282 17.18 6.54 11.83
CA ARG A 282 16.73 6.03 13.15
C ARG A 282 16.20 7.11 14.09
N ALA A 283 16.85 8.28 14.11
CA ALA A 283 16.51 9.37 15.01
C ALA A 283 15.11 9.98 14.73
N PRO A 284 14.77 10.39 13.50
CA PRO A 284 13.41 10.84 13.14
C PRO A 284 12.30 9.86 13.55
N LEU A 285 12.51 8.55 13.35
CA LEU A 285 11.55 7.53 13.77
C LEU A 285 11.38 7.49 15.29
N CYS A 286 12.48 7.53 16.04
CA CYS A 286 12.44 7.60 17.51
C CYS A 286 11.71 8.85 18.02
N ASP A 287 11.87 9.98 17.34
CA ASP A 287 11.21 11.24 17.69
C ASP A 287 9.70 11.15 17.45
N ALA A 288 9.28 10.61 16.31
CA ALA A 288 7.87 10.37 16.01
C ALA A 288 7.21 9.42 17.01
N LEU A 289 7.87 8.33 17.38
CA LEU A 289 7.35 7.39 18.39
C LEU A 289 7.35 8.00 19.80
N SER A 290 8.31 8.86 20.12
CA SER A 290 8.29 9.60 21.39
C SER A 290 7.10 10.57 21.45
N TRP A 291 6.75 11.18 20.32
CA TRP A 291 5.57 12.03 20.23
C TRP A 291 4.28 11.22 20.40
N LEU A 292 4.16 10.05 19.75
CA LEU A 292 3.03 9.15 19.96
C LEU A 292 2.87 8.83 21.44
N LEU A 293 3.96 8.41 22.09
CA LEU A 293 3.95 8.06 23.51
C LEU A 293 3.56 9.23 24.43
N ALA A 294 3.80 10.47 24.02
CA ALA A 294 3.38 11.65 24.77
C ALA A 294 1.87 11.96 24.63
N HIS A 295 1.19 11.40 23.61
CA HIS A 295 -0.21 11.66 23.32
C HIS A 295 -1.13 10.46 23.61
N VAL A 296 -0.58 9.26 23.82
CA VAL A 296 -1.34 8.10 24.32
C VAL A 296 -1.55 8.24 25.83
N SER A 297 -2.77 8.02 26.31
CA SER A 297 -3.09 8.09 27.73
C SER A 297 -2.40 6.98 28.53
N GLU A 298 -2.03 7.25 29.78
CA GLU A 298 -1.45 6.21 30.66
C GLU A 298 -2.39 5.03 30.85
N GLU A 299 -3.70 5.29 30.92
CA GLU A 299 -4.74 4.25 30.99
C GLU A 299 -4.71 3.33 29.76
N SER A 300 -4.55 3.88 28.55
CA SER A 300 -4.46 3.08 27.32
C SER A 300 -3.19 2.23 27.31
N ILE A 301 -2.05 2.81 27.72
CA ILE A 301 -0.77 2.09 27.85
C ILE A 301 -0.92 0.92 28.84
N GLN A 302 -1.51 1.16 30.01
CA GLN A 302 -1.72 0.14 31.04
C GLN A 302 -2.71 -0.93 30.60
N ALA A 303 -3.81 -0.56 29.94
CA ALA A 303 -4.80 -1.50 29.41
C ALA A 303 -4.19 -2.47 28.39
N GLY A 304 -3.22 -2.01 27.60
CA GLY A 304 -2.45 -2.85 26.68
C GLY A 304 -1.27 -3.60 27.32
N GLY A 305 -1.09 -3.52 28.65
CA GLY A 305 0.02 -4.16 29.37
C GLY A 305 1.38 -3.49 29.15
N GLY A 306 1.38 -2.24 28.67
CA GLY A 306 2.58 -1.46 28.39
C GLY A 306 3.11 -0.68 29.59
N SER A 307 4.25 -0.02 29.38
CA SER A 307 4.89 0.91 30.31
C SER A 307 5.52 2.08 29.58
N ALA A 308 4.99 3.29 29.80
CA ALA A 308 5.53 4.51 29.20
C ALA A 308 7.01 4.71 29.56
N ALA A 309 7.41 4.40 30.80
CA ALA A 309 8.80 4.48 31.23
C ALA A 309 9.71 3.47 30.52
N ALA A 310 9.22 2.25 30.22
CA ALA A 310 9.99 1.27 29.45
C ALA A 310 10.14 1.70 27.99
N ALA A 311 9.05 2.15 27.36
CA ALA A 311 9.08 2.66 25.99
C ALA A 311 10.01 3.88 25.85
N ARG A 312 9.97 4.85 26.78
CA ARG A 312 10.91 6.00 26.78
C ARG A 312 12.37 5.56 26.88
N ARG A 313 12.68 4.64 27.79
CA ARG A 313 14.05 4.10 27.94
C ARG A 313 14.53 3.38 26.68
N PHE A 314 13.66 2.58 26.07
CA PHE A 314 13.95 1.93 24.79
C PHE A 314 14.26 2.94 23.69
N LEU A 315 13.40 3.94 23.47
CA LEU A 315 13.63 4.96 22.45
C LEU A 315 14.90 5.80 22.71
N ALA A 316 15.22 6.08 23.99
CA ALA A 316 16.48 6.75 24.34
C ALA A 316 17.71 5.89 23.97
N ALA A 317 17.66 4.58 24.24
CA ALA A 317 18.72 3.66 23.86
C ALA A 317 18.88 3.52 22.34
N GLU A 318 17.76 3.42 21.60
CA GLU A 318 17.79 3.32 20.14
C GLU A 318 18.37 4.56 19.46
N ARG A 319 18.14 5.76 20.01
CA ARG A 319 18.77 7.00 19.51
C ARG A 319 20.29 6.99 19.62
N LEU A 320 20.82 6.34 20.67
CA LEU A 320 22.25 6.27 20.93
C LEU A 320 22.92 5.11 20.19
N ARG A 321 22.14 4.20 19.57
CA ARG A 321 22.69 3.04 18.90
C ARG A 321 23.49 3.48 17.67
N PRO A 322 24.79 3.14 17.57
CA PRO A 322 25.57 3.42 16.37
C PRO A 322 25.00 2.60 15.20
N GLY A 323 24.84 3.25 14.04
CA GLY A 323 24.29 2.61 12.85
C GLY A 323 24.42 3.50 11.63
N SER A 324 24.16 2.92 10.46
CA SER A 324 24.02 3.66 9.21
C SER A 324 22.98 4.77 9.38
N PRO A 325 23.18 5.96 8.77
CA PRO A 325 22.12 6.97 8.69
C PRO A 325 20.85 6.39 8.07
N ASP A 326 21.00 5.43 7.15
CA ASP A 326 19.90 4.69 6.54
C ASP A 326 19.52 3.48 7.39
N MET A 327 18.27 3.46 7.85
CA MET A 327 17.73 2.34 8.61
C MET A 327 17.36 1.19 7.67
N ALA A 328 17.87 -0.01 7.93
CA ALA A 328 17.43 -1.19 7.22
C ALA A 328 15.96 -1.52 7.51
N ARG A 329 15.25 -2.09 6.53
CA ARG A 329 13.82 -2.47 6.66
C ARG A 329 13.53 -3.36 7.87
N LEU A 330 14.41 -4.33 8.15
CA LEU A 330 14.28 -5.22 9.31
C LEU A 330 14.44 -4.46 10.64
N ASP A 331 15.36 -3.51 10.71
CA ASP A 331 15.56 -2.66 11.90
C ASP A 331 14.34 -1.77 12.15
N PHE A 332 13.75 -1.21 11.09
CA PHE A 332 12.52 -0.42 11.18
C PHE A 332 11.38 -1.25 11.75
N ALA A 333 11.13 -2.42 11.17
CA ALA A 333 10.07 -3.31 11.60
C ALA A 333 10.26 -3.76 13.05
N PHE A 334 11.49 -4.10 13.45
CA PHE A 334 11.83 -4.45 14.81
C PHE A 334 11.60 -3.30 15.79
N LEU A 335 12.03 -2.10 15.45
CA LEU A 335 11.89 -0.92 16.31
C LEU A 335 10.41 -0.58 16.53
N ALA A 336 9.61 -0.52 15.46
CA ALA A 336 8.18 -0.25 15.54
C ALA A 336 7.43 -1.31 16.34
N GLN A 337 7.74 -2.60 16.10
CA GLN A 337 7.15 -3.72 16.83
C GLN A 337 7.50 -3.66 18.32
N ARG A 338 8.77 -3.45 18.65
CA ARG A 338 9.22 -3.42 20.04
C ARG A 338 8.66 -2.22 20.79
N PHE A 339 8.54 -1.07 20.13
CA PHE A 339 7.84 0.08 20.68
C PHE A 339 6.37 -0.25 20.98
N ALA A 340 5.66 -0.87 20.03
CA ALA A 340 4.25 -1.23 20.19
C ALA A 340 4.04 -2.10 21.45
N GLU A 341 4.85 -3.14 21.60
CA GLU A 341 4.84 -4.02 22.79
C GLU A 341 5.09 -3.25 24.09
N LEU A 342 6.13 -2.42 24.13
CA LEU A 342 6.50 -1.68 25.34
C LEU A 342 5.50 -0.57 25.67
N ALA A 343 4.83 0.00 24.67
CA ALA A 343 3.81 1.03 24.85
C ALA A 343 2.41 0.45 25.07
N GLY A 344 2.23 -0.88 25.02
CA GLY A 344 0.91 -1.50 25.12
C GLY A 344 -0.01 -1.04 23.97
N GLN A 345 0.55 -0.80 22.80
CA GLN A 345 -0.19 -0.39 21.60
C GLN A 345 -0.21 -1.54 20.60
N SER A 346 -1.26 -1.64 19.79
CA SER A 346 -1.25 -2.61 18.70
C SER A 346 -0.26 -2.18 17.62
N LYS A 347 0.35 -3.16 16.94
CA LYS A 347 1.21 -2.91 15.78
C LYS A 347 0.50 -2.06 14.71
N ARG A 348 -0.81 -2.30 14.53
CA ARG A 348 -1.64 -1.56 13.58
C ARG A 348 -1.75 -0.08 13.96
N GLU A 349 -2.05 0.25 15.21
CA GLU A 349 -2.17 1.65 15.66
C GLU A 349 -0.86 2.41 15.49
N VAL A 350 0.27 1.78 15.82
CA VAL A 350 1.60 2.39 15.63
C VAL A 350 1.87 2.64 14.15
N ASN A 351 1.58 1.68 13.28
CA ASN A 351 1.76 1.84 11.84
C ASN A 351 0.84 2.92 11.25
N ASP A 352 -0.43 2.95 11.65
CA ASP A 352 -1.40 3.94 11.18
C ASP A 352 -0.98 5.35 11.58
N TYR A 353 -0.46 5.52 12.80
CA TYR A 353 0.12 6.77 13.26
C TYR A 353 1.35 7.18 12.45
N LEU A 354 2.31 6.27 12.25
CA LEU A 354 3.53 6.55 11.49
C LEU A 354 3.23 6.89 10.02
N MET A 355 2.24 6.21 9.43
CA MET A 355 1.75 6.51 8.08
C MET A 355 1.13 7.90 8.03
N ALA A 356 0.26 8.26 8.99
CA ALA A 356 -0.34 9.59 9.06
C ALA A 356 0.72 10.70 9.20
N LEU A 357 1.76 10.50 10.01
CA LEU A 357 2.86 11.46 10.14
C LEU A 357 3.63 11.65 8.83
N ALA A 358 3.96 10.54 8.17
CA ALA A 358 4.65 10.54 6.89
C ALA A 358 3.85 11.37 5.87
N VAL A 359 2.59 11.01 5.65
CA VAL A 359 1.69 11.65 4.69
C VAL A 359 1.51 13.15 4.97
N ASN A 360 1.39 13.54 6.24
CA ASN A 360 1.23 14.95 6.61
C ASN A 360 2.53 15.77 6.58
N GLY A 361 3.67 15.15 6.23
CA GLY A 361 4.95 15.85 6.13
C GLY A 361 5.49 16.39 7.45
N ILE A 362 5.11 15.77 8.58
CA ILE A 362 5.62 16.11 9.91
C ILE A 362 7.01 15.48 10.14
N MET A 363 7.57 14.79 9.14
CA MET A 363 8.92 14.23 9.20
C MET A 363 9.98 15.34 9.21
N GLY A 364 10.61 15.58 10.36
CA GLY A 364 11.75 16.49 10.50
C GLY A 364 11.42 17.95 10.84
N ALA A 365 10.15 18.36 10.78
CA ALA A 365 9.73 19.57 11.49
C ALA A 365 9.80 19.26 12.99
N GLN A 366 10.42 20.15 13.78
CA GLN A 366 10.23 20.15 15.24
C GLN A 366 8.72 19.92 15.49
N PRO A 367 8.35 18.92 16.31
CA PRO A 367 6.95 18.65 16.57
C PRO A 367 6.29 19.97 16.95
N PRO A 368 5.13 20.32 16.37
CA PRO A 368 4.49 21.61 16.61
C PRO A 368 4.52 21.88 18.11
N THR A 369 5.20 22.96 18.50
CA THR A 369 5.34 23.29 19.92
C THR A 369 3.94 23.34 20.51
N SER A 370 3.76 22.72 21.68
CA SER A 370 2.44 22.45 22.30
C SER A 370 1.47 23.64 22.32
N THR A 371 2.00 24.85 22.20
CA THR A 371 1.29 26.12 22.09
C THR A 371 0.41 26.28 20.84
N VAL A 372 0.80 25.73 19.68
CA VAL A 372 0.03 25.87 18.42
C VAL A 372 -1.19 24.95 18.45
N LEU A 373 -0.99 23.67 18.78
CA LEU A 373 -2.07 22.68 18.93
C LEU A 373 -3.07 23.06 20.04
N ARG A 374 -2.60 23.63 21.17
CA ARG A 374 -3.50 24.10 22.24
C ARG A 374 -4.36 25.29 21.81
N LYS A 375 -3.83 26.22 21.01
CA LYS A 375 -4.62 27.36 20.50
C LYS A 375 -5.68 26.90 19.51
N ASP A 376 -5.35 25.97 18.63
CA ASP A 376 -6.30 25.49 17.63
C ASP A 376 -7.42 24.64 18.25
N MET A 377 -7.10 23.83 19.27
CA MET A 377 -8.13 23.13 20.08
C MET A 377 -8.96 24.08 20.96
N ALA A 378 -8.36 25.12 21.54
CA ALA A 378 -9.08 26.10 22.35
C ALA A 378 -10.03 26.97 21.51
N ASN A 379 -9.65 27.31 20.28
CA ASN A 379 -10.50 28.03 19.34
C ASN A 379 -11.67 27.18 18.85
N GLN A 380 -11.53 25.86 18.78
CA GLN A 380 -12.63 24.94 18.45
C GLN A 380 -13.63 24.77 19.59
N LEU A 381 -13.17 24.70 20.83
CA LEU A 381 -14.04 24.65 22.02
C LEU A 381 -14.79 25.97 22.29
N GLN A 382 -14.46 27.05 21.57
CA GLN A 382 -15.20 28.31 21.60
C GLN A 382 -16.19 28.47 20.43
N GLN A 383 -16.18 27.54 19.47
CA GLN A 383 -17.08 27.53 18.32
C GLN A 383 -18.20 26.48 18.44
N GLU A 384 -18.14 25.64 19.46
CA GLU A 384 -19.25 24.81 19.99
C GLU A 384 -19.84 25.48 21.23
#